data_AF-A0A0C3CNL7-F1
#
_entry.id   AF-A0A0C3CNL7-F1
#
_cell.length_a   1.000
_cell.length_b   1.000
_cell.length_c   1.000
_cell.angle_alpha   90.00
_cell.angle_beta   90.00
_cell.angle_gamma   90.00
#
_symmetry.space_group_name_H-M   'P 1'
#
loop_
_entity.id
_entity.type
_entity.pdbx_description
1 polymer ?
#
loop_
_entity_poly.entity_id
_entity_poly.type
_entity_poly.pdbx_seq_one_letter_code
_entity_poly.pdbx_strand_id
1 'polypeptide(L)'
;MEVQGHSHFMWLKDCYVKLATKLKQTGGGLKDGEGSDIEDDSPDENTPESAHNLFEQLTEQWEFFPNCHQIWATHPNINPPAVTTGVGLNGHKVTWMQPPVIEDEYIDPILSAQSHAALEALQESHGHEADPGTPDPPPASQPTISCPMLCCATTTFLQTPSISSAAIEKAKASIKQIPQKCSFEDYILEIQSQNVKNMNAHLSEEHKIKKHRLLMEEYKLGLWSLDQYRQKVGELEDGPEVAEGPSNSSQS
;
A
#
# COMPACT_ATOMS: atom_id res chain seq x y z
N MET A 1 31.95 6.45 -6.02
CA MET A 1 32.06 6.16 -4.57
C MET A 1 30.66 5.82 -4.01
N GLU A 2 29.88 4.95 -4.65
CA GLU A 2 28.48 4.67 -4.23
C GLU A 2 28.26 3.25 -3.68
N VAL A 3 29.28 2.40 -3.72
CA VAL A 3 29.17 0.99 -3.31
C VAL A 3 29.11 0.83 -1.78
N GLN A 4 29.55 1.84 -1.02
CA GLN A 4 29.62 1.77 0.45
C GLN A 4 28.24 1.83 1.13
N GLY A 5 27.27 2.55 0.54
CA GLY A 5 25.95 2.76 1.14
C GLY A 5 25.07 1.51 1.15
N HIS A 6 25.16 0.70 0.09
CA HIS A 6 24.33 -0.50 -0.04
C HIS A 6 24.68 -1.58 1.00
N SER A 7 25.97 -1.78 1.24
CA SER A 7 26.45 -2.76 2.23
C SER A 7 26.04 -2.38 3.66
N HIS A 8 26.09 -1.08 3.99
CA HIS A 8 25.71 -0.59 5.30
C HIS A 8 24.21 -0.75 5.59
N PHE A 9 23.36 -0.44 4.60
CA PHE A 9 21.91 -0.61 4.73
C PHE A 9 21.51 -2.09 4.93
N MET A 10 22.13 -3.01 4.19
CA MET A 10 21.86 -4.45 4.35
C MET A 10 22.26 -4.96 5.72
N TRP A 11 23.40 -4.52 6.24
CA TRP A 11 23.84 -4.86 7.60
C TRP A 11 22.86 -4.36 8.68
N LEU A 12 22.35 -3.12 8.55
CA LEU A 12 21.34 -2.56 9.45
C LEU A 12 20.05 -3.40 9.46
N LYS A 13 19.58 -3.81 8.28
CA LYS A 13 18.41 -4.66 8.12
C LYS A 13 18.61 -6.02 8.79
N ASP A 14 19.76 -6.64 8.58
CA ASP A 14 20.07 -7.95 9.18
C ASP A 14 20.16 -7.88 10.71
N CYS A 15 20.75 -6.81 11.26
CA CYS A 15 20.77 -6.58 12.71
C CYS A 15 19.36 -6.44 13.28
N TYR A 16 18.49 -5.67 12.63
CA TYR A 16 17.11 -5.54 13.09
C TYR A 16 16.31 -6.82 12.99
N VAL A 17 16.39 -7.56 11.88
CA VAL A 17 15.64 -8.82 11.73
C VAL A 17 16.00 -9.79 12.86
N LYS A 18 17.27 -9.87 13.24
CA LYS A 18 17.72 -10.69 14.37
C LYS A 18 17.10 -10.25 15.70
N LEU A 19 17.07 -8.94 15.99
CA LEU A 19 16.50 -8.39 17.22
C LEU A 19 14.96 -8.48 17.24
N ALA A 20 14.29 -8.20 16.12
CA ALA A 20 12.85 -8.31 15.97
C ALA A 20 12.36 -9.77 16.10
N THR A 21 13.18 -10.75 15.71
CA THR A 21 12.86 -12.17 15.93
C THR A 21 12.83 -12.52 17.42
N LYS A 22 13.75 -11.96 18.22
CA LYS A 22 13.71 -12.10 19.68
C LYS A 22 12.44 -11.50 20.27
N LEU A 23 12.02 -10.34 19.77
CA LEU A 23 10.77 -9.68 20.19
C LEU A 23 9.52 -10.50 19.82
N LYS A 24 9.52 -11.19 18.67
CA LYS A 24 8.40 -12.06 18.24
C LYS A 24 8.31 -13.37 19.03
N GLN A 25 9.43 -13.89 19.52
CA GLN A 25 9.48 -15.19 20.20
C GLN A 25 8.80 -15.17 21.59
N THR A 26 8.68 -14.00 22.22
CA THR A 26 8.15 -13.87 23.58
C THR A 26 6.63 -13.98 23.69
N GLY A 27 5.91 -14.01 22.57
CA GLY A 27 4.50 -14.42 22.54
C GLY A 27 4.28 -15.95 22.64
N GLY A 28 5.36 -16.74 22.69
CA GLY A 28 5.30 -18.20 22.66
C GLY A 28 4.94 -18.89 23.97
N GLY A 29 4.72 -18.15 25.06
CA GLY A 29 4.56 -18.70 26.41
C GLY A 29 5.89 -19.23 26.95
N LEU A 30 6.26 -18.84 28.16
CA LEU A 30 7.40 -19.40 28.88
C LEU A 30 7.17 -20.91 29.01
N LYS A 31 7.94 -21.75 28.30
CA LYS A 31 7.73 -23.20 28.26
C LYS A 31 8.23 -23.94 29.51
N ASP A 32 8.58 -23.21 30.55
CA ASP A 32 9.34 -23.77 31.67
C ASP A 32 8.48 -23.69 32.94
N GLY A 33 7.68 -24.74 33.17
CA GLY A 33 7.20 -25.08 34.52
C GLY A 33 5.70 -24.87 34.78
N GLU A 34 5.07 -25.95 35.26
CA GLU A 34 3.76 -26.10 35.92
C GLU A 34 2.74 -24.95 35.80
N GLY A 35 1.61 -25.28 35.16
CA GLY A 35 0.46 -24.40 35.01
C GLY A 35 -0.04 -23.87 36.35
N SER A 36 0.17 -22.58 36.57
CA SER A 36 -0.75 -21.77 37.37
C SER A 36 -1.64 -21.02 36.39
N ASP A 37 -2.94 -21.26 36.46
CA ASP A 37 -3.96 -20.46 35.81
C ASP A 37 -3.83 -19.03 36.35
N ILE A 38 -3.26 -18.13 35.55
CA ILE A 38 -3.20 -16.70 35.88
C ILE A 38 -4.56 -16.13 35.51
N GLU A 39 -5.39 -15.89 36.53
CA GLU A 39 -6.56 -15.03 36.43
C GLU A 39 -6.14 -13.65 35.93
N ASP A 40 -7.01 -13.04 35.11
CA ASP A 40 -6.86 -11.80 34.34
C ASP A 40 -6.75 -10.54 35.23
N ASP A 41 -5.80 -10.55 36.16
CA ASP A 41 -5.57 -9.45 37.09
C ASP A 41 -4.51 -8.51 36.53
N SER A 42 -4.88 -7.24 36.48
CA SER A 42 -4.08 -6.11 36.04
C SER A 42 -2.71 -6.12 36.75
N PRO A 43 -1.60 -5.74 36.09
CA PRO A 43 -0.26 -5.92 36.64
C PRO A 43 -0.09 -5.26 38.02
N ASP A 44 0.05 -6.11 39.04
CA ASP A 44 0.49 -5.81 40.40
C ASP A 44 1.98 -5.41 40.39
N GLU A 45 2.38 -4.54 41.34
CA GLU A 45 3.77 -4.16 41.68
C GLU A 45 4.71 -5.37 41.93
N ASN A 46 4.17 -6.59 42.06
CA ASN A 46 4.93 -7.82 42.20
C ASN A 46 5.31 -8.50 40.86
N THR A 47 5.04 -7.85 39.72
CA THR A 47 5.51 -8.30 38.41
C THR A 47 7.05 -8.33 38.41
N PRO A 48 7.71 -9.46 38.12
CA PRO A 48 9.16 -9.56 38.23
C PRO A 48 9.84 -8.58 37.25
N GLU A 49 10.92 -7.95 37.68
CA GLU A 49 11.73 -7.03 36.86
C GLU A 49 12.28 -7.70 35.59
N SER A 50 12.27 -9.04 35.51
CA SER A 50 12.54 -9.79 34.28
C SER A 50 11.47 -9.65 33.19
N ALA A 51 10.27 -9.17 33.54
CA ALA A 51 9.21 -8.78 32.62
C ALA A 51 9.28 -7.29 32.24
N HIS A 52 10.21 -6.50 32.81
CA HIS A 52 10.50 -5.18 32.28
C HIS A 52 11.00 -5.30 30.84
N ASN A 53 10.17 -4.72 29.98
CA ASN A 53 10.24 -4.56 28.53
C ASN A 53 11.53 -5.06 27.89
N LEU A 54 11.47 -6.25 27.27
CA LEU A 54 12.45 -6.66 26.26
C LEU A 54 12.77 -5.54 25.25
N PHE A 55 11.81 -4.65 25.00
CA PHE A 55 12.03 -3.46 24.18
C PHE A 55 13.12 -2.52 24.74
N GLU A 56 13.16 -2.28 26.05
CA GLU A 56 14.21 -1.50 26.72
C GLU A 56 15.56 -2.21 26.61
N GLN A 57 15.61 -3.52 26.86
CA GLN A 57 16.83 -4.32 26.71
C GLN A 57 17.36 -4.31 25.26
N LEU A 58 16.47 -4.38 24.26
CA LEU A 58 16.84 -4.27 22.85
C LEU A 58 17.32 -2.87 22.49
N THR A 59 16.76 -1.84 23.14
CA THR A 59 17.19 -0.44 22.98
C THR A 59 18.58 -0.21 23.57
N GLU A 60 18.89 -0.83 24.72
CA GLU A 60 20.23 -0.82 25.31
C GLU A 60 21.24 -1.60 24.46
N GLN A 61 20.85 -2.75 23.90
CA GLN A 61 21.70 -3.56 23.02
C GLN A 61 21.98 -2.85 21.69
N TRP A 62 21.04 -2.06 21.19
CA TRP A 62 21.18 -1.35 19.93
C TRP A 62 20.38 -0.03 19.95
N GLU A 63 21.08 1.08 20.12
CA GLU A 63 20.47 2.43 20.26
C GLU A 63 19.59 2.84 19.07
N PHE A 64 19.85 2.27 17.88
CA PHE A 64 19.07 2.54 16.67
C PHE A 64 17.79 1.71 16.58
N PHE A 65 17.58 0.76 17.49
CA PHE A 65 16.45 -0.17 17.46
C PHE A 65 15.09 0.55 17.46
N PRO A 66 14.81 1.56 18.31
CA PRO A 66 13.51 2.24 18.31
C PRO A 66 13.18 2.90 16.97
N ASN A 67 14.15 3.64 16.40
CA ASN A 67 13.98 4.34 15.12
C ASN A 67 13.80 3.35 13.97
N CYS A 68 14.62 2.28 13.94
CA CYS A 68 14.49 1.23 12.93
C CYS A 68 13.18 0.46 13.07
N HIS A 69 12.73 0.20 14.30
CA HIS A 69 11.47 -0.46 14.57
C HIS A 69 10.29 0.39 14.14
N GLN A 70 10.30 1.70 14.38
CA GLN A 70 9.25 2.60 13.90
C GLN A 70 9.14 2.58 12.37
N ILE A 71 10.27 2.65 11.66
CA ILE A 71 10.28 2.63 10.20
C ILE A 71 9.82 1.27 9.66
N TRP A 72 10.34 0.17 10.21
CA TRP A 72 10.08 -1.17 9.64
C TRP A 72 8.81 -1.86 10.14
N ALA A 73 8.32 -1.55 11.34
CA ALA A 73 7.05 -2.06 11.83
C ALA A 73 5.85 -1.40 11.16
N THR A 74 6.00 -0.17 10.64
CA THR A 74 4.94 0.57 9.94
C THR A 74 4.77 0.13 8.48
N HIS A 75 5.68 -0.67 7.92
CA HIS A 75 5.52 -1.20 6.57
C HIS A 75 4.56 -2.42 6.57
N PRO A 76 3.34 -2.30 6.02
CA PRO A 76 2.32 -3.34 6.04
C PRO A 76 2.68 -4.60 5.23
N ASN A 77 3.83 -4.59 4.53
CA ASN A 77 4.32 -5.73 3.75
C ASN A 77 5.38 -6.56 4.50
N ILE A 78 5.80 -6.15 5.71
CA ILE A 78 6.75 -6.90 6.56
C ILE A 78 6.05 -7.63 7.70
N ASN A 79 4.92 -7.10 8.18
CA ASN A 79 3.99 -7.80 9.02
C ASN A 79 2.69 -7.97 8.22
N PRO A 80 2.33 -9.17 7.73
CA PRO A 80 0.98 -9.37 7.22
C PRO A 80 -0.02 -8.92 8.29
N PRO A 81 -1.14 -8.25 7.92
CA PRO A 81 -2.16 -7.82 8.85
C PRO A 81 -2.48 -8.99 9.79
N ALA A 82 -2.27 -8.75 11.08
CA ALA A 82 -1.99 -9.77 12.07
C ALA A 82 -2.96 -10.96 11.98
N VAL A 83 -2.44 -12.11 11.57
CA VAL A 83 -2.99 -13.40 11.98
C VAL A 83 -2.44 -13.66 13.37
N THR A 84 -3.26 -13.44 14.39
CA THR A 84 -2.92 -13.86 15.75
C THR A 84 -2.79 -15.39 15.74
N THR A 85 -1.55 -15.87 15.82
CA THR A 85 -1.30 -17.29 16.02
C THR A 85 -1.44 -17.54 17.52
N GLY A 86 -2.66 -17.83 17.96
CA GLY A 86 -2.88 -18.34 19.30
C GLY A 86 -2.20 -19.71 19.42
N VAL A 87 -1.39 -19.91 20.46
CA VAL A 87 -0.85 -21.23 20.82
C VAL A 87 -1.85 -21.87 21.78
N GLY A 88 -2.70 -22.75 21.25
CA GLY A 88 -3.58 -23.57 22.09
C GLY A 88 -2.88 -24.87 22.50
N LEU A 89 -3.53 -25.66 23.37
CA LEU A 89 -3.10 -27.02 23.74
C LEU A 89 -2.81 -27.93 22.52
N ASN A 90 -3.36 -27.59 21.36
CA ASN A 90 -3.19 -28.31 20.09
C ASN A 90 -2.13 -27.70 19.15
N GLY A 91 -1.29 -26.78 19.65
CA GLY A 91 -0.22 -26.12 18.88
C GLY A 91 -0.64 -24.81 18.21
N HIS A 92 0.18 -24.35 17.26
CA HIS A 92 -0.01 -23.08 16.55
C HIS A 92 -1.25 -23.14 15.66
N LYS A 93 -2.27 -22.32 15.97
CA LYS A 93 -3.44 -22.14 15.10
C LYS A 93 -3.42 -20.75 14.47
N VAL A 94 -3.28 -20.71 13.15
CA VAL A 94 -3.38 -19.52 12.33
C VAL A 94 -4.87 -19.19 12.17
N THR A 95 -5.36 -18.18 12.90
CA THR A 95 -6.74 -17.69 12.73
C THR A 95 -6.69 -16.49 11.80
N TRP A 96 -7.13 -16.68 10.56
CA TRP A 96 -7.40 -15.55 9.67
C TRP A 96 -8.58 -14.78 10.25
N MET A 97 -8.35 -13.53 10.65
CA MET A 97 -9.44 -12.60 10.95
C MET A 97 -10.22 -12.43 9.65
N GLN A 98 -11.30 -13.20 9.48
CA GLN A 98 -12.29 -12.82 8.48
C GLN A 98 -12.86 -11.47 8.91
N PRO A 99 -13.05 -10.51 7.99
CA PRO A 99 -13.82 -9.33 8.30
C PRO A 99 -15.16 -9.78 8.90
N PRO A 100 -15.66 -9.14 9.97
CA PRO A 100 -16.94 -9.50 10.54
C PRO A 100 -17.98 -9.55 9.41
N VAL A 101 -18.84 -10.56 9.43
CA VAL A 101 -20.03 -10.58 8.57
C VAL A 101 -20.91 -9.45 9.10
N ILE A 102 -20.81 -8.28 8.48
CA ILE A 102 -21.67 -7.13 8.78
C ILE A 102 -22.98 -7.44 8.07
N GLU A 103 -24.08 -7.52 8.81
CA GLU A 103 -25.42 -7.63 8.22
C GLU A 103 -25.70 -6.38 7.39
N ASP A 104 -26.31 -6.54 6.21
CA ASP A 104 -26.55 -5.46 5.24
C ASP A 104 -27.33 -4.28 5.84
N GLU A 105 -28.06 -4.50 6.93
CA GLU A 105 -28.83 -3.48 7.65
C GLU A 105 -27.95 -2.40 8.33
N TYR A 106 -26.68 -2.70 8.61
CA TYR A 106 -25.73 -1.75 9.23
C TYR A 106 -24.81 -1.07 8.21
N ILE A 107 -24.89 -1.44 6.94
CA ILE A 107 -24.12 -0.81 5.87
C ILE A 107 -24.84 0.46 5.46
N ASP A 108 -24.12 1.58 5.42
CA ASP A 108 -24.68 2.85 4.92
C ASP A 108 -25.31 2.62 3.53
N PRO A 109 -26.60 2.92 3.33
CA PRO A 109 -27.28 2.67 2.06
C PRO A 109 -26.60 3.35 0.87
N ILE A 110 -25.87 4.46 1.08
CA ILE A 110 -25.08 5.13 0.05
C ILE A 110 -23.86 4.29 -0.34
N LEU A 111 -23.15 3.71 0.62
CA LEU A 111 -22.00 2.85 0.36
C LEU A 111 -22.42 1.52 -0.27
N SER A 112 -23.56 0.97 0.15
CA SER A 112 -24.16 -0.21 -0.45
C SER A 112 -24.51 0.02 -1.93
N ALA A 113 -25.18 1.13 -2.24
CA ALA A 113 -25.50 1.50 -3.62
C ALA A 113 -24.25 1.70 -4.50
N GLN A 114 -23.17 2.29 -3.96
CA GLN A 114 -21.90 2.44 -4.68
C GLN A 114 -21.22 1.10 -4.97
N SER A 115 -21.24 0.17 -4.01
CA SER A 115 -20.72 -1.20 -4.17
C SER A 115 -21.44 -1.93 -5.30
N HIS A 116 -22.77 -1.89 -5.32
CA HIS A 116 -23.58 -2.51 -6.36
C HIS A 116 -23.32 -1.89 -7.74
N ALA A 117 -23.25 -0.57 -7.84
CA ALA A 117 -22.93 0.12 -9.09
C ALA A 117 -21.53 -0.24 -9.62
N ALA A 118 -20.54 -0.41 -8.73
CA ALA A 118 -19.19 -0.82 -9.11
C ALA A 118 -19.15 -2.27 -9.65
N LEU A 119 -19.93 -3.19 -9.06
CA LEU A 119 -20.05 -4.56 -9.53
C LEU A 119 -20.78 -4.68 -10.88
N GLU A 120 -21.84 -3.90 -11.07
CA GLU A 120 -22.55 -3.85 -12.37
C GLU A 120 -21.65 -3.30 -13.48
N ALA A 121 -20.92 -2.22 -13.23
CA ALA A 121 -19.97 -1.65 -14.20
C ALA A 121 -18.88 -2.64 -14.62
N LEU A 122 -18.45 -3.53 -13.71
CA LEU A 122 -17.51 -4.60 -14.02
C LEU A 122 -18.13 -5.69 -14.90
N GLN A 123 -19.38 -6.09 -14.65
CA GLN A 123 -20.07 -7.07 -15.49
C GLN A 123 -20.42 -6.52 -16.88
N GLU A 124 -20.76 -5.23 -16.99
CA GLU A 124 -21.09 -4.60 -18.27
C GLU A 124 -19.88 -4.57 -19.23
N SER A 125 -18.66 -4.52 -18.69
CA SER A 125 -17.42 -4.60 -19.49
C SER A 125 -17.19 -5.96 -20.16
N HIS A 126 -17.89 -7.02 -19.75
CA HIS A 126 -17.73 -8.38 -20.28
C HIS A 126 -18.86 -8.81 -21.24
N GLY A 127 -19.83 -7.92 -21.53
CA GLY A 127 -21.10 -8.27 -22.17
C GLY A 127 -21.29 -7.91 -23.65
N HIS A 128 -20.27 -7.51 -24.40
CA HIS A 128 -20.44 -7.15 -25.82
C HIS A 128 -19.39 -7.77 -26.75
N GLU A 129 -19.65 -9.01 -27.18
CA GLU A 129 -19.54 -9.44 -28.59
C GLU A 129 -20.19 -10.84 -28.72
N ALA A 130 -21.51 -10.86 -28.96
CA ALA A 130 -22.19 -12.02 -29.51
C ALA A 130 -22.81 -11.60 -30.85
N ASP A 131 -22.10 -11.97 -31.92
CA ASP A 131 -22.49 -11.87 -33.31
C ASP A 131 -23.73 -12.76 -33.59
N PRO A 132 -24.86 -12.24 -34.09
CA PRO A 132 -26.04 -13.05 -34.38
C PRO A 132 -25.95 -13.59 -35.82
N GLY A 133 -25.45 -14.81 -36.01
CA GLY A 133 -25.29 -15.32 -37.37
C GLY A 133 -24.89 -16.78 -37.55
N THR A 134 -25.54 -17.75 -36.89
CA THR A 134 -25.42 -19.16 -37.32
C THR A 134 -26.70 -19.95 -37.06
N PRO A 135 -27.23 -20.69 -38.07
CA PRO A 135 -28.49 -21.42 -37.95
C PRO A 135 -28.35 -22.79 -37.27
N ASP A 136 -29.46 -23.21 -36.65
CA ASP A 136 -29.68 -24.42 -35.85
C ASP A 136 -29.15 -25.74 -36.46
N PRO A 137 -28.58 -26.64 -35.64
CA PRO A 137 -28.54 -28.08 -35.92
C PRO A 137 -29.69 -28.86 -35.22
N PRO A 138 -30.08 -30.03 -35.77
CA PRO A 138 -31.31 -30.76 -35.43
C PRO A 138 -31.23 -31.55 -34.11
N PRO A 139 -32.39 -32.01 -33.57
CA PRO A 139 -32.45 -32.67 -32.27
C PRO A 139 -31.99 -34.14 -32.38
N ALA A 140 -31.01 -34.52 -31.58
CA ALA A 140 -30.60 -35.92 -31.42
C ALA A 140 -30.61 -36.32 -29.94
N SER A 141 -31.62 -37.11 -29.61
CA SER A 141 -31.64 -38.27 -28.72
C SER A 141 -30.69 -38.31 -27.52
N GLN A 142 -31.31 -38.36 -26.33
CA GLN A 142 -30.73 -38.84 -25.08
C GLN A 142 -29.97 -40.17 -25.26
N PRO A 143 -28.89 -40.36 -24.48
CA PRO A 143 -28.77 -41.63 -23.79
C PRO A 143 -28.44 -41.47 -22.30
N THR A 144 -29.08 -42.39 -21.58
CA THR A 144 -28.99 -42.77 -20.19
C THR A 144 -27.55 -42.88 -19.64
N ILE A 145 -27.40 -42.31 -18.44
CA ILE A 145 -26.57 -42.74 -17.30
C ILE A 145 -25.78 -44.05 -17.52
N SER A 146 -24.46 -43.99 -17.42
CA SER A 146 -23.66 -44.91 -16.58
C SER A 146 -22.20 -44.46 -16.52
N CYS A 147 -21.76 -43.97 -15.36
CA CYS A 147 -20.34 -43.97 -15.02
C CYS A 147 -19.87 -45.42 -14.86
N PRO A 148 -18.67 -45.74 -15.35
CA PRO A 148 -17.66 -46.22 -14.41
C PRO A 148 -16.27 -45.61 -14.65
N MET A 149 -15.53 -45.62 -13.55
CA MET A 149 -14.12 -45.30 -13.42
C MET A 149 -13.19 -45.91 -14.49
N LEU A 150 -12.02 -45.25 -14.57
CA LEU A 150 -10.66 -45.73 -14.87
C LEU A 150 -10.08 -45.47 -16.28
N CYS A 151 -9.04 -44.62 -16.26
CA CYS A 151 -7.76 -44.65 -16.98
C CYS A 151 -7.75 -44.92 -18.50
N CYS A 152 -7.29 -43.93 -19.28
CA CYS A 152 -6.21 -44.15 -20.26
C CYS A 152 -5.67 -42.82 -20.80
N ALA A 153 -4.36 -42.62 -20.67
CA ALA A 153 -3.61 -41.56 -21.33
C ALA A 153 -3.68 -41.74 -22.86
N THR A 154 -4.11 -40.71 -23.57
CA THR A 154 -3.89 -40.59 -25.02
C THR A 154 -3.47 -39.16 -25.33
N THR A 155 -2.19 -39.00 -25.63
CA THR A 155 -1.61 -37.74 -26.12
C THR A 155 -2.08 -37.51 -27.55
N THR A 156 -3.18 -36.80 -27.74
CA THR A 156 -3.54 -36.22 -29.04
C THR A 156 -2.66 -35.02 -29.31
N PHE A 157 -1.79 -35.14 -30.32
CA PHE A 157 -1.05 -34.03 -30.91
C PHE A 157 -2.04 -32.95 -31.38
N LEU A 158 -2.03 -31.81 -30.70
CA LEU A 158 -2.78 -30.62 -31.09
C LEU A 158 -2.14 -30.04 -32.36
N GLN A 159 -2.87 -30.08 -33.48
CA GLN A 159 -2.53 -29.28 -34.66
C GLN A 159 -2.65 -27.80 -34.28
N THR A 160 -1.56 -27.06 -34.45
CA THR A 160 -1.55 -25.62 -34.25
C THR A 160 -2.36 -24.94 -35.35
N PRO A 161 -3.36 -24.11 -35.02
CA PRO A 161 -4.08 -23.36 -36.05
C PRO A 161 -3.12 -22.36 -36.71
N SER A 162 -3.09 -22.40 -38.04
CA SER A 162 -2.34 -21.44 -38.85
C SER A 162 -3.02 -20.07 -38.76
N ILE A 163 -2.47 -19.19 -37.93
CA ILE A 163 -2.94 -17.81 -37.79
C ILE A 163 -2.65 -17.08 -39.11
N SER A 164 -3.69 -16.57 -39.77
CA SER A 164 -3.55 -15.83 -41.01
C SER A 164 -2.83 -14.49 -40.77
N SER A 165 -1.97 -14.08 -41.70
CA SER A 165 -1.22 -12.81 -41.62
C SER A 165 -2.13 -11.59 -41.47
N ALA A 166 -3.34 -11.64 -42.05
CA ALA A 166 -4.35 -10.60 -41.94
C ALA A 166 -4.83 -10.37 -40.49
N ALA A 167 -4.96 -11.45 -39.70
CA ALA A 167 -5.33 -11.33 -38.28
C ALA A 167 -4.22 -10.64 -37.47
N ILE A 168 -2.95 -10.88 -37.81
CA ILE A 168 -1.79 -10.27 -37.15
C ILE A 168 -1.71 -8.77 -37.46
N GLU A 169 -1.96 -8.35 -38.71
CA GLU A 169 -1.96 -6.92 -39.05
C GLU A 169 -3.12 -6.15 -38.43
N LYS A 170 -4.32 -6.75 -38.39
CA LYS A 170 -5.47 -6.13 -37.71
C LYS A 170 -5.23 -5.99 -36.20
N ALA A 171 -4.60 -6.99 -35.57
CA ALA A 171 -4.21 -6.92 -34.17
C ALA A 171 -3.15 -5.83 -33.92
N LYS A 172 -2.14 -5.70 -34.79
CA LYS A 172 -1.12 -4.63 -34.68
C LYS A 172 -1.70 -3.22 -34.80
N ALA A 173 -2.71 -3.02 -35.65
CA ALA A 173 -3.38 -1.73 -35.78
C ALA A 173 -4.29 -1.41 -34.58
N SER A 174 -4.80 -2.44 -33.88
CA SER A 174 -5.72 -2.28 -32.75
C SER A 174 -5.03 -2.16 -31.39
N ILE A 175 -3.77 -2.57 -31.26
CA ILE A 175 -3.01 -2.41 -30.02
C ILE A 175 -2.54 -0.95 -29.94
N LYS A 176 -3.25 -0.15 -29.13
CA LYS A 176 -2.79 1.20 -28.77
C LYS A 176 -1.34 1.09 -28.30
N GLN A 177 -0.45 1.86 -28.90
CA GLN A 177 0.97 1.90 -28.53
C GLN A 177 1.05 2.09 -27.01
N ILE A 178 1.52 1.07 -26.32
CA ILE A 178 1.78 1.16 -24.89
C ILE A 178 2.82 2.27 -24.74
N PRO A 179 2.57 3.33 -23.96
CA PRO A 179 3.52 4.42 -23.78
C PRO A 179 4.87 3.80 -23.44
N GLN A 180 5.90 4.22 -24.18
CA GLN A 180 7.25 3.70 -24.05
C GLN A 180 7.60 3.73 -22.56
N LYS A 181 7.89 2.55 -22.01
CA LYS A 181 8.13 2.37 -20.57
C LYS A 181 9.19 3.40 -20.17
N CYS A 182 8.80 4.43 -19.42
CA CYS A 182 9.75 5.20 -18.63
C CYS A 182 10.57 4.18 -17.86
N SER A 183 11.89 4.37 -17.84
CA SER A 183 12.74 3.46 -17.09
C SER A 183 12.28 3.48 -15.63
N PHE A 184 12.47 2.38 -14.92
CA PHE A 184 12.08 2.30 -13.52
C PHE A 184 12.79 3.40 -12.70
N GLU A 185 14.01 3.74 -13.12
CA GLU A 185 14.83 4.82 -12.62
C GLU A 185 14.17 6.20 -12.80
N ASP A 186 13.60 6.49 -13.97
CA ASP A 186 12.88 7.75 -14.24
C ASP A 186 11.65 7.90 -13.35
N TYR A 187 10.93 6.80 -13.11
CA TYR A 187 9.77 6.81 -12.22
C TYR A 187 10.16 7.12 -10.76
N ILE A 188 11.28 6.57 -10.28
CA ILE A 188 11.81 6.90 -8.96
C ILE A 188 12.20 8.38 -8.87
N LEU A 189 12.87 8.89 -9.90
CA LEU A 189 13.26 10.31 -9.97
C LEU A 189 12.04 11.23 -9.96
N GLU A 190 10.97 10.87 -10.66
CA GLU A 190 9.73 11.65 -10.67
C GLU A 190 9.07 11.69 -9.28
N ILE A 191 9.01 10.55 -8.58
CA ILE A 191 8.49 10.51 -7.21
C ILE A 191 9.30 11.43 -6.28
N GLN A 192 10.63 11.37 -6.37
CA GLN A 192 11.51 12.21 -5.53
C GLN A 192 11.35 13.70 -5.88
N SER A 193 11.32 14.02 -7.17
CA SER A 193 11.07 15.38 -7.69
C SER A 193 9.75 15.92 -7.16
N GLN A 194 8.68 15.13 -7.23
CA GLN A 194 7.37 15.52 -6.74
C GLN A 194 7.36 15.73 -5.22
N ASN A 195 8.03 14.87 -4.46
CA ASN A 195 8.16 15.04 -3.01
C ASN A 195 8.88 16.34 -2.63
N VAL A 196 9.97 16.67 -3.32
CA VAL A 196 10.70 17.94 -3.11
C VAL A 196 9.83 19.14 -3.48
N LYS A 197 9.11 19.08 -4.60
CA LYS A 197 8.17 20.13 -5.00
C LYS A 197 7.09 20.36 -3.94
N ASN A 198 6.48 19.28 -3.44
CA ASN A 198 5.44 19.35 -2.41
C ASN A 198 5.98 19.95 -1.09
N MET A 199 7.19 19.54 -0.67
CA MET A 199 7.83 20.09 0.53
C MET A 199 8.14 21.58 0.39
N ASN A 200 8.63 22.01 -0.78
CA ASN A 200 8.91 23.42 -1.04
C ASN A 200 7.63 24.26 -1.09
N ALA A 201 6.55 23.73 -1.69
CA ALA A 201 5.24 24.37 -1.70
C ALA A 201 4.72 24.59 -0.26
N HIS A 202 4.79 23.55 0.57
CA HIS A 202 4.39 23.63 1.99
C HIS A 202 5.21 24.69 2.76
N LEU A 203 6.54 24.70 2.60
CA LEU A 203 7.39 25.70 3.26
C LEU A 203 7.07 27.13 2.82
N SER A 204 6.75 27.33 1.54
CA SER A 204 6.33 28.62 1.01
C SER A 204 5.01 29.09 1.62
N GLU A 205 4.01 28.21 1.70
CA GLU A 205 2.72 28.50 2.34
C GLU A 205 2.86 28.82 3.82
N GLU A 206 3.62 28.01 4.58
CA GLU A 206 3.89 28.29 5.99
C GLU A 206 4.55 29.66 6.19
N HIS A 207 5.48 30.02 5.32
CA HIS A 207 6.16 31.30 5.37
C HIS A 207 5.19 32.45 5.06
N LYS A 208 4.28 32.30 4.10
CA LYS A 208 3.20 33.27 3.83
C LYS A 208 2.29 33.44 5.04
N ILE A 209 1.85 32.34 5.66
CA ILE A 209 1.01 32.36 6.87
C ILE A 209 1.72 33.10 8.02
N LYS A 210 3.01 32.81 8.25
CA LYS A 210 3.82 33.48 9.28
C LYS A 210 3.92 34.99 9.01
N LYS A 211 4.17 35.39 7.76
CA LYS A 211 4.20 36.82 7.38
C LYS A 211 2.86 37.51 7.60
N HIS A 212 1.76 36.88 7.20
CA HIS A 212 0.42 37.45 7.39
C HIS A 212 0.08 37.62 8.88
N ARG A 213 0.48 36.65 9.71
CA ARG A 213 0.33 36.72 11.17
C ARG A 213 1.08 37.93 11.76
N LEU A 214 2.35 38.09 11.40
CA LEU A 214 3.17 39.23 11.87
C LEU A 214 2.58 40.56 11.44
N LEU A 215 2.17 40.68 10.17
CA LEU A 215 1.56 41.91 9.65
C LEU A 215 0.26 42.27 10.40
N MET A 216 -0.55 41.26 10.78
CA MET A 216 -1.73 41.47 11.59
C MET A 216 -1.39 41.95 13.01
N GLU A 217 -0.33 41.43 13.62
CA GLU A 217 0.15 41.89 14.93
C GLU A 217 0.64 43.34 14.87
N GLU A 218 1.40 43.71 13.85
CA GLU A 218 1.86 45.08 13.65
C GLU A 218 0.70 46.07 13.43
N TYR A 219 -0.33 45.67 12.68
CA TYR A 219 -1.56 46.46 12.52
C TYR A 219 -2.27 46.67 13.86
N LYS A 220 -2.39 45.63 14.69
CA LYS A 220 -3.00 45.74 16.04
C LYS A 220 -2.23 46.70 16.95
N LEU A 221 -0.92 46.81 16.78
CA LEU A 221 -0.06 47.76 17.50
C LEU A 221 -0.16 49.20 16.95
N GLY A 222 -0.91 49.43 15.87
CA GLY A 222 -1.06 50.74 15.24
C GLY A 222 0.18 51.19 14.45
N LEU A 223 1.12 50.27 14.16
CA LEU A 223 2.30 50.55 13.34
C LEU A 223 1.94 50.80 11.87
N TRP A 224 0.82 50.23 11.43
CA TRP A 224 0.31 50.37 10.07
C TRP A 224 -1.06 51.02 10.06
N SER A 225 -1.29 51.90 9.10
CA SER A 225 -2.65 52.32 8.75
C SER A 225 -3.40 51.18 8.05
N LEU A 226 -4.73 51.22 8.09
CA LEU A 226 -5.57 50.19 7.49
C LEU A 226 -5.33 50.04 5.97
N ASP A 227 -5.03 51.15 5.28
CA ASP A 227 -4.75 51.13 3.83
C ASP A 227 -3.39 50.54 3.52
N GLN A 228 -2.37 50.84 4.32
CA GLN A 228 -1.04 50.23 4.16
C GLN A 228 -1.08 48.73 4.48
N TYR A 229 -1.84 48.31 5.49
CA TYR A 229 -2.06 46.90 5.81
C TYR A 229 -2.69 46.17 4.62
N ARG A 230 -3.79 46.70 4.05
CA ARG A 230 -4.44 46.12 2.86
C ARG A 230 -3.49 46.00 1.67
N GLN A 231 -2.70 47.03 1.41
CA GLN A 231 -1.70 47.00 0.35
C GLN A 231 -0.66 45.89 0.58
N LYS A 232 -0.14 45.76 1.81
CA LYS A 232 0.86 44.73 2.16
C LYS A 232 0.30 43.31 2.12
N VAL A 233 -0.97 43.12 2.47
CA VAL A 233 -1.66 41.83 2.29
C VAL A 233 -1.77 41.49 0.81
N GLY A 234 -2.18 42.44 -0.04
CA GLY A 234 -2.24 42.24 -1.49
C GLY A 234 -0.88 41.85 -2.09
N GLU A 235 0.20 42.53 -1.70
CA GLU A 235 1.57 42.20 -2.15
C GLU A 235 2.04 40.79 -1.73
N LEU A 236 1.48 40.22 -0.65
CA LEU A 236 1.81 38.86 -0.19
C LEU A 236 1.01 37.77 -0.92
N GLU A 237 -0.21 38.09 -1.35
CA GLU A 237 -1.08 37.20 -2.13
C GLU A 237 -0.66 37.17 -3.60
N ASP A 238 -0.41 38.34 -4.18
CA ASP A 238 0.13 38.54 -5.54
C ASP A 238 1.64 38.29 -5.62
N GLY A 239 2.19 37.54 -4.66
CA GLY A 239 3.61 37.28 -4.52
C GLY A 239 4.25 36.94 -5.87
N PRO A 240 5.52 37.36 -6.11
CA PRO A 240 6.13 37.35 -7.43
C PRO A 240 5.92 35.99 -8.05
N GLU A 241 5.04 35.95 -9.06
CA GLU A 241 4.89 34.84 -9.98
C GLU A 241 6.32 34.46 -10.35
N VAL A 242 6.75 33.29 -9.88
CA VAL A 242 8.14 32.84 -10.00
C VAL A 242 8.40 32.85 -11.49
N ALA A 243 9.07 33.89 -11.97
CA ALA A 243 9.45 34.02 -13.37
C ALA A 243 10.16 32.71 -13.69
N GLU A 244 9.50 31.86 -14.48
CA GLU A 244 10.02 30.55 -14.83
C GLU A 244 11.44 30.75 -15.30
N GLY A 245 12.39 30.16 -14.54
CA GLY A 245 13.80 30.28 -14.84
C GLY A 245 14.01 29.87 -16.30
N PRO A 246 14.90 30.56 -17.04
CA PRO A 246 15.12 30.29 -18.45
C PRO A 246 15.38 28.80 -18.63
N SER A 247 14.44 28.14 -19.31
CA SER A 247 14.56 26.76 -19.75
C SER A 247 15.85 26.65 -20.55
N ASN A 248 16.89 26.10 -19.92
CA ASN A 248 18.17 25.81 -20.58
C ASN A 248 17.94 24.65 -21.55
N SER A 249 17.35 24.96 -22.70
CA SER A 249 17.40 24.16 -23.91
C SER A 249 18.82 24.24 -24.46
N SER A 250 19.74 23.47 -23.88
CA SER A 250 21.00 23.15 -24.54
C SER A 250 20.69 22.19 -25.70
N GLN A 251 20.48 22.77 -26.88
CA GLN A 251 20.62 22.08 -28.15
C GLN A 251 22.10 22.05 -28.55
N SER A 252 22.51 20.86 -29.03
CA SER A 252 23.74 20.50 -29.76
C SER A 252 24.93 20.02 -28.93
#